data_AF-A0A9Q5CFF0-F1
#
_entry.id   AF-A0A9Q5CFF0-F1
#
_cell.length_a   1.000
_cell.length_b   1.000
_cell.length_c   1.000
_cell.angle_alpha   90.00
_cell.angle_beta   90.00
_cell.angle_gamma   90.00
#
_symmetry.space_group_name_H-M   'P 1'
#
loop_
_entity.id
_entity.type
_entity.pdbx_description
1 polymer ?
#
loop_
_entity_poly.entity_id
_entity_poly.type
_entity_poly.pdbx_seq_one_letter_code
_entity_poly.pdbx_strand_id
1 'polypeptide(L)'
;MKPVKRFVAGVVCPRCAAMDSTRMYRDEEREYRECVKCGFEDSMRLDGRPEPKELETRVSKEGVDPLKNTPATEVEAQPLQFFTNPNLQKKDH
;
A
#
# COMPACT_ATOMS: atom_id res chain seq x y z
N MET A 1 5.63 -18.37 24.12
CA MET A 1 7.06 -18.41 23.75
C MET A 1 7.35 -17.19 22.89
N LYS A 2 8.40 -16.39 23.14
CA LYS A 2 8.77 -15.30 22.21
C LYS A 2 9.51 -15.89 21.00
N PRO A 3 9.14 -15.59 19.74
CA PRO A 3 9.79 -16.16 18.58
C PRO A 3 11.24 -15.65 18.48
N VAL A 4 12.17 -16.56 18.16
CA VAL A 4 13.59 -16.23 18.00
C VAL A 4 13.80 -15.59 16.63
N LYS A 5 14.22 -14.32 16.62
CA LYS A 5 14.52 -13.59 15.38
C LYS A 5 15.95 -13.88 14.92
N ARG A 6 16.11 -14.30 13.66
CA ARG A 6 17.39 -14.65 13.04
C ARG A 6 17.78 -13.59 12.02
N PHE A 7 19.04 -13.17 12.07
CA PHE A 7 19.59 -12.25 11.07
C PHE A 7 19.82 -12.97 9.73
N VAL A 8 19.61 -12.27 8.61
CA VAL A 8 19.80 -12.81 7.25
C VAL A 8 20.91 -12.04 6.53
N ALA A 9 22.05 -12.68 6.35
CA ALA A 9 23.19 -12.11 5.65
C ALA A 9 22.98 -12.05 4.13
N GLY A 10 23.55 -11.04 3.49
CA GLY A 10 23.49 -10.79 2.04
C GLY A 10 22.17 -10.22 1.54
N VAL A 11 21.19 -9.98 2.42
CA VAL A 11 19.87 -9.46 2.03
C VAL A 11 19.83 -7.94 2.12
N VAL A 12 19.37 -7.32 1.05
CA VAL A 12 19.10 -5.88 0.98
C VAL A 12 17.65 -5.62 1.38
N CYS A 13 17.42 -4.66 2.28
CA CYS A 13 16.07 -4.26 2.67
C CYS A 13 15.33 -3.64 1.46
N PRO A 14 14.11 -4.11 1.11
CA PRO A 14 13.36 -3.58 -0.04
C PRO A 14 12.87 -2.15 0.18
N ARG A 15 12.73 -1.70 1.43
CA ARG A 15 12.24 -0.35 1.76
C ARG A 15 13.32 0.72 1.76
N CYS A 16 14.49 0.44 2.32
CA CYS A 16 15.56 1.45 2.50
C CYS A 16 16.88 1.09 1.81
N ALA A 17 16.92 0.00 1.03
CA ALA A 17 18.10 -0.49 0.32
C ALA A 17 19.34 -0.78 1.20
N ALA A 18 19.18 -0.86 2.53
CA ALA A 18 20.29 -1.18 3.40
C ALA A 18 20.62 -2.67 3.34
N MET A 19 21.87 -2.98 2.98
CA MET A 19 22.45 -4.33 3.06
C MET A 19 22.51 -4.79 4.52
N ASP A 20 22.33 -6.10 4.74
CA ASP A 20 22.60 -6.74 6.03
C ASP A 20 21.82 -6.11 7.19
N SER A 21 20.53 -5.86 6.95
CA SER A 21 19.66 -5.19 7.92
C SER A 21 18.36 -5.95 8.21
N THR A 22 18.19 -7.15 7.66
CA THR A 22 16.94 -7.90 7.72
C THR A 22 17.02 -9.05 8.73
N ARG A 23 15.97 -9.23 9.53
CA ARG A 23 15.77 -10.38 10.42
C ARG A 23 14.52 -11.14 10.02
N MET A 24 14.51 -12.45 10.19
CA MET A 24 13.35 -13.31 9.94
C MET A 24 12.99 -14.11 11.18
N TYR A 25 11.69 -14.34 11.38
CA TYR A 25 11.16 -15.21 12.42
C TYR A 25 9.85 -15.83 11.96
N ARG A 26 9.41 -16.90 12.63
CA ARG A 26 8.15 -17.58 12.35
C ARG A 26 7.34 -17.73 13.62
N ASP A 27 6.03 -17.61 13.48
CA ASP A 27 5.06 -18.12 14.45
C ASP A 27 4.42 -19.40 13.90
N GLU A 28 3.26 -19.81 14.45
CA GLU A 28 2.57 -21.03 14.04
C GLU A 28 1.90 -20.91 12.66
N GLU A 29 1.62 -19.70 12.17
CA GLU A 29 0.84 -19.46 10.95
C GLU A 29 1.63 -18.74 9.84
N ARG A 30 2.62 -17.93 10.21
CA ARG A 30 3.26 -16.94 9.34
C ARG A 30 4.78 -16.90 9.52
N GLU A 31 5.46 -16.57 8.44
CA GLU A 31 6.84 -16.12 8.42
C GLU A 31 6.89 -14.60 8.32
N TYR A 32 7.71 -13.96 9.15
CA TYR A 32 7.90 -12.53 9.20
C TYR A 32 9.32 -12.16 8.80
N ARG A 33 9.44 -11.00 8.17
CA ARG A 33 10.69 -10.38 7.77
C ARG A 33 10.68 -8.91 8.22
N GLU A 34 11.65 -8.51 9.04
CA GLU A 34 11.76 -7.14 9.55
C GLU A 34 13.11 -6.49 9.22
N CYS A 35 13.15 -5.18 8.97
CA CYS A 35 14.38 -4.41 8.86
C CYS A 35 14.69 -3.63 10.14
N VAL A 36 15.88 -3.82 10.68
CA VAL A 36 16.33 -3.17 11.92
C VAL A 36 16.66 -1.69 11.76
N LYS A 37 16.85 -1.22 10.52
CA LYS A 37 17.24 0.17 10.23
C LYS A 37 16.05 1.08 9.98
N CYS A 38 15.06 0.63 9.20
CA CYS A 38 13.92 1.45 8.80
C CYS A 38 12.57 0.95 9.35
N GLY A 39 12.55 -0.17 10.08
CA GLY A 39 11.32 -0.75 10.62
C GLY A 39 10.37 -1.30 9.55
N PHE A 40 10.88 -1.65 8.37
CA PHE A 40 10.10 -2.42 7.40
C PHE A 40 9.67 -3.76 8.03
N GLU A 41 8.42 -4.17 7.81
CA GLU A 41 7.89 -5.46 8.24
C GLU A 41 7.07 -6.07 7.09
N ASP A 42 7.25 -7.35 6.86
CA ASP A 42 6.56 -8.14 5.84
C ASP A 42 6.19 -9.50 6.44
N SER A 43 5.05 -10.06 6.05
CA SER A 43 4.57 -11.35 6.56
C SER A 43 3.99 -12.20 5.44
N MET A 44 4.34 -13.48 5.41
CA MET A 44 3.84 -14.46 4.46
C MET A 44 3.24 -15.65 5.21
N ARG A 45 2.03 -16.08 4.83
CA ARG A 45 1.41 -17.27 5.42
C ARG A 45 2.17 -18.53 5.04
N LEU A 46 2.29 -19.45 6.00
CA LEU A 46 2.96 -20.74 5.80
C LEU A 46 2.08 -21.76 5.06
N ASP A 47 0.76 -21.59 5.08
CA ASP A 47 -0.22 -22.46 4.42
C ASP A 47 -0.36 -22.20 2.90
N GLY A 48 0.39 -21.21 2.37
CA GLY A 48 0.41 -20.87 0.95
C GLY A 48 -0.90 -20.26 0.43
N ARG A 49 -1.88 -19.98 1.31
CA ARG A 49 -3.11 -19.30 0.92
C ARG A 49 -2.80 -17.81 0.69
N PRO A 50 -3.44 -17.17 -0.30
CA PRO A 50 -3.27 -15.75 -0.52
C PRO A 50 -3.74 -14.97 0.72
N GLU A 51 -3.16 -13.79 0.94
CA GLU A 51 -3.65 -12.87 1.97
C GLU A 51 -5.14 -12.57 1.73
N PRO A 52 -5.95 -12.45 2.80
CA PRO A 52 -7.34 -12.07 2.68
C PRO A 52 -7.45 -10.76 1.91
N LYS A 53 -8.25 -10.75 0.83
CA LYS A 53 -8.55 -9.52 0.11
C LYS A 53 -9.27 -8.55 1.04
N GLU A 54 -9.03 -7.26 0.85
CA GLU A 54 -9.79 -6.22 1.54
C GLU A 54 -11.29 -6.44 1.32
N LEU A 55 -12.08 -6.25 2.39
CA LEU A 55 -13.53 -6.40 2.30
C LEU A 55 -14.09 -5.33 1.36
N GLU A 56 -15.03 -5.73 0.50
CA GLU A 56 -15.73 -4.78 -0.35
C GLU A 56 -16.54 -3.81 0.52
N THR A 57 -16.10 -2.56 0.54
CA THR A 57 -16.83 -1.46 1.18
C THR A 57 -17.37 -0.54 0.10
N ARG A 58 -18.33 0.32 0.45
CA ARG A 58 -18.90 1.30 -0.52
C ARG A 58 -17.83 2.18 -1.18
N VAL A 59 -16.68 2.36 -0.54
CA VAL A 59 -15.55 3.19 -0.98
C VAL A 59 -14.48 2.34 -1.69
N SER A 60 -14.27 1.11 -1.23
CA SER A 60 -13.35 0.15 -1.86
C SER A 60 -14.07 -0.66 -2.92
N LYS A 61 -14.36 -0.05 -4.08
CA LYS A 61 -14.71 -0.79 -5.29
C LYS A 61 -13.45 -0.97 -6.14
N GLU A 62 -13.10 -2.22 -6.44
CA GLU A 62 -12.01 -2.52 -7.39
C GLU A 62 -12.34 -1.83 -8.73
N GLY A 63 -11.49 -0.89 -9.16
CA GLY A 63 -11.73 -0.03 -10.33
C GLY A 63 -11.88 1.47 -10.05
N VAL A 64 -11.54 1.96 -8.85
CA VAL A 64 -11.39 3.41 -8.59
C VAL A 64 -9.94 3.73 -8.27
N ASP A 65 -9.01 3.16 -9.04
CA ASP A 65 -7.68 3.70 -9.15
C ASP A 65 -7.71 4.63 -10.37
N PRO A 66 -7.78 5.97 -10.20
CA PRO A 66 -7.85 6.90 -11.34
C PRO A 66 -6.61 6.78 -12.26
N LEU A 67 -5.58 6.04 -11.84
CA LEU A 67 -4.38 5.74 -12.62
C LEU A 67 -4.39 4.36 -13.31
N LYS A 68 -5.29 3.42 -12.96
CA LYS A 68 -5.33 2.08 -13.59
C LYS A 68 -6.51 1.84 -14.53
N ASN A 69 -7.53 2.69 -14.47
CA ASN A 69 -8.70 2.56 -15.33
C ASN A 69 -8.64 3.51 -16.53
N THR A 70 -7.78 3.18 -17.48
CA THR A 70 -8.01 3.50 -18.89
C THR A 70 -7.64 2.28 -19.73
N PRO A 71 -8.60 1.44 -20.17
CA PRO A 71 -8.46 0.88 -21.51
C PRO A 71 -8.27 2.07 -22.46
N ALA A 72 -7.38 1.91 -23.44
CA ALA A 72 -7.10 2.90 -24.47
C ALA A 72 -8.33 3.13 -25.39
N THR A 73 -9.39 3.69 -24.83
CA THR A 73 -10.50 4.29 -25.55
C THR A 73 -10.31 5.79 -25.35
N GLU A 74 -10.15 6.52 -26.44
CA GLU A 74 -9.94 7.97 -26.49
C GLU A 74 -10.65 8.69 -25.34
N VAL A 75 -9.84 9.29 -24.46
CA VAL A 75 -10.34 10.25 -23.48
C VAL A 75 -10.71 11.49 -24.27
N GLU A 76 -11.96 11.56 -24.74
CA GLU A 76 -12.53 12.82 -25.22
C GLU A 76 -12.56 13.77 -24.02
N ALA A 77 -11.59 14.68 -23.98
CA ALA A 77 -11.41 15.64 -22.90
C ALA A 77 -12.62 16.58 -22.88
N GLN A 78 -13.60 16.28 -22.03
CA GLN A 78 -14.72 17.19 -21.78
C GLN A 78 -14.22 18.33 -20.88
N PRO A 79 -14.25 19.59 -21.34
CA PRO A 79 -13.83 20.71 -20.54
C PRO A 79 -14.77 20.89 -19.33
N LEU A 80 -14.20 20.93 -18.13
CA LEU A 80 -14.94 21.27 -16.91
C LEU A 80 -15.47 22.71 -17.03
N GLN A 81 -16.79 22.87 -17.09
CA GLN A 81 -17.43 24.19 -17.04
C GLN A 81 -17.56 24.64 -15.59
N PHE A 82 -16.61 25.47 -15.16
CA PHE A 82 -16.68 26.15 -13.87
C PHE A 82 -17.69 27.29 -13.95
N PHE A 83 -18.89 27.07 -13.41
CA PHE A 83 -19.78 28.18 -13.09
C PHE A 83 -19.29 28.81 -11.79
N THR A 84 -18.86 30.07 -11.84
CA THR A 84 -18.59 30.85 -10.63
C THR A 84 -19.85 30.86 -9.77
N ASN A 85 -19.73 30.41 -8.52
CA ASN A 85 -20.86 30.34 -7.59
C ASN A 85 -21.46 31.75 -7.42
N PRO A 86 -22.69 31.99 -7.90
CA PRO A 86 -23.29 33.32 -7.90
C PRO A 86 -23.63 33.83 -6.49
N ASN A 87 -23.63 32.96 -5.47
CA ASN A 87 -23.92 33.31 -4.08
C ASN A 87 -22.67 33.41 -3.19
N LEU A 88 -21.47 33.49 -3.77
CA LEU A 88 -20.27 33.76 -3.00
C LEU A 88 -20.22 35.25 -2.63
N GLN A 89 -20.98 35.65 -1.60
CA GLN A 89 -20.89 36.97 -0.99
C GLN A 89 -19.47 37.18 -0.48
N LYS A 90 -18.63 37.91 -1.22
CA LYS A 90 -17.38 38.44 -0.68
C LYS A 90 -17.75 39.43 0.41
N LYS A 91 -17.53 39.06 1.67
CA LYS A 91 -17.56 40.01 2.78
C LYS A 91 -16.22 40.73 2.80
N ASP A 92 -16.16 41.86 2.08
CA ASP A 92 -15.05 42.80 2.18
C ASP A 92 -15.47 43.97 3.10
N HIS A 93 -14.51 44.39 3.92
CA HIS A 93 -14.62 45.24 5.11
C HIS A 93 -14.57 46.74 4.80
#